data_AF-A0A7W1ZF69-F1
#
_entry.id   AF-A0A7W1ZF69-F1
#
_cell.length_a   1.000
_cell.length_b   1.000
_cell.length_c   1.000
_cell.angle_alpha   90.00
_cell.angle_beta   90.00
_cell.angle_gamma   90.00
#
_symmetry.space_group_name_H-M   'P 1'
#
loop_
_entity.id
_entity.type
_entity.pdbx_description
1 polymer ?
#
loop_
_entity_poly.entity_id
_entity_poly.type
_entity_poly.pdbx_seq_one_letter_code
_entity_poly.pdbx_strand_id
1 'polypeptide(L)'
;MRITFAFEQRRFPGRSTAVLPSDEPTPGAEVLIVDVSSPGMIKEAMAQSAAVKAVFEALQDQGISDLYPGFDILTIDGTEIDRMIELKSSGVDAQVQAMSWNEWKTAGGTVRHRFWLYLVGNLRADLQNAPPFVRAVQDPFGTLASSKSEDVIRKRTVQLRVREFAAADESLRHHGSHERRGPRRTPVVRRDRKHPMRVQTRDLAAREEKLEALQKKLTQSVGALVTGDDWKRALEFAARFRSRSFNNTMLIYVQHYAAFQQGRVSEPMPTYVAGFRQWLSLNRAVMKGQSGYAILAPVTARFASSNSADPDSWRRLGRGEKPGFGEAVRSKLVGLKPAHVWDISQTDGEPIPETPRPRLLQGLAPEGLWDGLADQITAHGFELRLVSNAQSIGGANGLTDYMTREVSVRMDMDDAAQVKTLAHELGHVMLHGPDNEDAVLHRGIAEVEAESVALMVGAAHGLATDDYTIPYVASWASSVPGKTPVEVVQSTAERVRGAAVTILDKLDTPQVGDGTPPGLDREALAAGRGALPVQTVAQRQVETVGL
;
A
#
# COMPACT_ATOMS: atom_id res chain seq x y z
N MET A 1 -6.61 -24.51 12.48
CA MET A 1 -6.83 -24.69 13.94
C MET A 1 -7.92 -25.69 14.29
N ARG A 2 -9.22 -25.40 14.14
CA ARG A 2 -10.30 -26.31 14.62
C ARG A 2 -10.18 -27.78 14.18
N ILE A 3 -9.84 -28.03 12.92
CA ILE A 3 -9.63 -29.40 12.40
C ILE A 3 -8.46 -30.08 13.10
N THR A 4 -7.40 -29.35 13.41
CA THR A 4 -6.24 -29.86 14.13
C THR A 4 -6.57 -30.18 15.58
N PHE A 5 -7.30 -29.31 16.28
CA PHE A 5 -7.75 -29.61 17.64
C PHE A 5 -8.59 -30.88 17.67
N ALA A 6 -9.57 -31.00 16.76
CA ALA A 6 -10.37 -32.22 16.64
C ALA A 6 -9.52 -33.46 16.30
N PHE A 7 -8.48 -33.31 15.47
CA PHE A 7 -7.54 -34.37 15.15
C PHE A 7 -6.71 -34.78 16.38
N GLU A 8 -6.22 -33.82 17.14
CA GLU A 8 -5.46 -34.05 18.38
C GLU A 8 -6.31 -34.70 19.46
N GLN A 9 -7.55 -34.24 19.66
CA GLN A 9 -8.48 -34.84 20.62
C GLN A 9 -8.73 -36.32 20.31
N ARG A 10 -8.88 -36.68 19.03
CA ARG A 10 -9.09 -38.08 18.60
C ARG A 10 -7.91 -39.00 18.89
N ARG A 11 -6.71 -38.48 19.15
CA ARG A 11 -5.53 -39.29 19.51
C ARG A 11 -5.65 -39.92 20.90
N PHE A 12 -6.56 -39.44 21.73
CA PHE A 12 -6.74 -39.89 23.10
C PHE A 12 -8.13 -40.54 23.29
N PRO A 13 -8.40 -41.69 22.64
CA PRO A 13 -9.70 -42.34 22.75
C PRO A 13 -9.97 -42.77 24.20
N GLY A 14 -11.14 -42.40 24.73
CA GLY A 14 -11.56 -42.77 26.09
C GLY A 14 -10.94 -41.95 27.22
N ARG A 15 -10.13 -40.92 26.91
CA ARG A 15 -9.59 -39.97 27.89
C ARG A 15 -10.27 -38.62 27.76
N SER A 16 -10.34 -37.89 28.87
CA SER A 16 -10.85 -36.52 28.89
C SER A 16 -9.82 -35.56 28.27
N THR A 17 -10.27 -34.77 27.29
CA THR A 17 -9.43 -33.77 26.62
C THR A 17 -10.07 -32.39 26.73
N ALA A 18 -9.26 -31.36 26.90
CA ALA A 18 -9.68 -29.97 26.92
C ALA A 18 -8.86 -29.16 25.92
N VAL A 19 -9.50 -28.22 25.24
CA VAL A 19 -8.81 -27.24 24.39
C VAL A 19 -8.73 -25.93 25.16
N LEU A 20 -7.53 -25.35 25.26
CA LEU A 20 -7.29 -24.09 25.97
C LEU A 20 -6.75 -23.02 25.02
N PRO A 21 -7.03 -21.72 25.25
CA PRO A 21 -7.98 -21.22 26.25
C PRO A 21 -9.42 -21.57 25.88
N SER A 22 -10.28 -21.73 26.90
CA SER A 22 -11.72 -21.97 26.74
C SER A 22 -12.56 -20.89 27.41
N ASP A 23 -13.74 -20.60 26.85
CA ASP A 23 -14.69 -19.64 27.42
C ASP A 23 -15.34 -20.15 28.72
N GLU A 24 -15.30 -21.46 28.96
CA GLU A 24 -15.84 -22.11 30.16
C GLU A 24 -14.72 -22.66 31.05
N PRO A 25 -14.93 -22.76 32.38
CA PRO A 25 -14.00 -23.44 33.28
C PRO A 25 -13.83 -24.88 32.84
N THR A 26 -12.63 -25.25 32.42
CA THR A 26 -12.32 -26.61 31.99
C THR A 26 -12.03 -27.46 33.24
N PRO A 27 -12.87 -28.46 33.58
CA PRO A 27 -12.60 -29.39 34.67
C PRO A 27 -11.27 -30.11 34.41
N GLY A 28 -10.64 -30.69 35.43
CA GLY A 28 -9.31 -31.34 35.37
C GLY A 28 -9.19 -32.44 34.32
N ALA A 29 -9.07 -32.04 33.05
CA ALA A 29 -8.92 -32.92 31.91
C ALA A 29 -7.54 -33.57 31.97
N GLU A 30 -7.49 -34.83 31.58
CA GLU A 30 -6.26 -35.60 31.58
C GLU A 30 -5.26 -35.10 30.53
N VAL A 31 -5.77 -34.51 29.44
CA VAL A 31 -4.96 -33.98 28.35
C VAL A 31 -5.43 -32.57 27.98
N LEU A 32 -4.48 -31.63 27.91
CA LEU A 32 -4.72 -30.26 27.49
C LEU A 32 -4.13 -30.04 26.09
N ILE A 33 -4.94 -29.52 25.18
CA ILE A 33 -4.54 -29.13 23.82
C ILE A 33 -4.63 -27.61 23.77
N VAL A 34 -3.50 -26.95 23.83
CA VAL A 34 -3.41 -25.51 24.04
C VAL A 34 -3.12 -24.81 22.73
N ASP A 35 -3.96 -23.86 22.35
CA ASP A 35 -3.68 -22.87 21.32
C ASP A 35 -2.60 -21.92 21.84
N VAL A 36 -1.43 -21.96 21.20
CA VAL A 36 -0.30 -21.10 21.52
C VAL A 36 0.11 -20.26 20.32
N SER A 37 -0.79 -20.11 19.34
CA SER A 37 -0.56 -19.37 18.10
C SER A 37 -0.44 -17.85 18.28
N SER A 38 -0.76 -17.34 19.46
CA SER A 38 -0.56 -15.93 19.79
C SER A 38 -0.21 -15.71 21.27
N PRO A 39 0.51 -14.62 21.60
CA PRO A 39 0.80 -14.26 22.99
C PRO A 39 -0.43 -14.11 23.87
N GLY A 40 -1.57 -13.70 23.30
CA GLY A 40 -2.84 -13.59 24.03
C GLY A 40 -3.36 -14.96 24.47
N MET A 41 -3.42 -15.90 23.53
CA MET A 41 -3.88 -17.27 23.80
C MET A 41 -2.97 -17.98 24.82
N ILE A 42 -1.65 -17.77 24.74
CA ILE A 42 -0.69 -18.33 25.70
C ILE A 42 -0.96 -17.78 27.11
N LYS A 43 -1.07 -16.46 27.26
CA LYS A 43 -1.34 -15.82 28.56
C LYS A 43 -2.65 -16.30 29.16
N GLU A 44 -3.68 -16.40 28.34
CA GLU A 44 -5.00 -16.86 28.78
C GLU A 44 -4.97 -18.33 29.20
N ALA A 45 -4.34 -19.20 28.42
CA ALA A 45 -4.19 -20.61 28.78
C ALA A 45 -3.34 -20.82 30.06
N MET A 46 -2.28 -20.02 30.25
CA MET A 46 -1.49 -20.02 31.49
C MET A 46 -2.30 -19.52 32.69
N ALA A 47 -3.24 -18.59 32.49
CA ALA A 47 -4.12 -18.11 33.54
C ALA A 47 -5.20 -19.14 33.90
N GLN A 48 -5.71 -19.88 32.90
CA GLN A 48 -6.74 -20.91 33.08
C GLN A 48 -6.19 -22.22 33.65
N SER A 49 -4.91 -22.53 33.43
CA SER A 49 -4.32 -23.81 33.86
C SER A 49 -2.91 -23.66 34.44
N ALA A 50 -2.77 -24.06 35.71
CA ALA A 50 -1.46 -24.16 36.38
C ALA A 50 -0.49 -25.14 35.67
N ALA A 51 -1.00 -26.21 35.06
CA ALA A 51 -0.16 -27.17 34.30
C ALA A 51 0.48 -26.51 33.07
N VAL A 52 -0.33 -25.84 32.23
CA VAL A 52 0.16 -24.99 31.12
C VAL A 52 1.20 -23.99 31.59
N LYS A 53 0.94 -23.27 32.69
CA LYS A 53 1.89 -22.31 33.25
C LYS A 53 3.23 -22.96 33.61
N ALA A 54 3.21 -24.06 34.36
CA ALA A 54 4.42 -24.78 34.76
C ALA A 54 5.21 -25.32 33.55
N VAL A 55 4.51 -25.80 32.52
CA VAL A 55 5.14 -26.25 31.27
C VAL A 55 5.83 -25.09 30.54
N PHE A 56 5.20 -23.92 30.46
CA PHE A 56 5.81 -22.74 29.84
C PHE A 56 7.01 -22.20 30.62
N GLU A 57 6.97 -22.25 31.96
CA GLU A 57 8.13 -21.94 32.81
C GLU A 57 9.30 -22.90 32.51
N ALA A 58 9.03 -24.21 32.40
CA ALA A 58 10.04 -25.21 32.05
C ALA A 58 10.58 -25.09 30.61
N LEU A 59 9.77 -24.59 29.67
CA LEU A 59 10.19 -24.27 28.31
C LEU A 59 11.09 -23.01 28.29
N GLN A 60 10.76 -22.01 29.10
CA GLN A 60 11.56 -20.79 29.25
C GLN A 60 12.95 -21.09 29.80
N ASP A 61 13.06 -21.99 30.77
CA ASP A 61 14.35 -22.49 31.29
C ASP A 61 15.21 -23.17 30.21
N GLN A 62 14.57 -23.69 29.15
CA GLN A 62 15.22 -24.27 27.98
C GLN A 62 15.46 -23.26 26.85
N GLY A 63 15.22 -21.97 27.09
CA GLY A 63 15.44 -20.88 26.14
C GLY A 63 14.33 -20.71 25.10
N ILE A 64 13.16 -21.32 25.31
CA ILE A 64 12.00 -21.19 24.43
C ILE A 64 11.12 -20.05 24.96
N SER A 65 10.76 -19.11 24.09
CA SER A 65 9.99 -17.94 24.50
C SER A 65 8.57 -18.30 24.92
N ASP A 66 8.12 -17.72 26.02
CA ASP A 66 6.75 -17.74 26.53
C ASP A 66 5.76 -16.90 25.73
N LEU A 67 6.24 -16.02 24.84
CA LEU A 67 5.41 -15.22 23.92
C LEU A 67 5.50 -15.72 22.48
N TYR A 68 6.64 -16.28 22.10
CA TYR A 68 6.94 -16.73 20.73
C TYR A 68 7.65 -18.09 20.73
N PRO A 69 6.98 -19.16 21.17
CA PRO A 69 7.60 -20.46 21.40
C PRO A 69 8.07 -21.17 20.12
N GLY A 70 7.56 -20.74 18.95
CA GLY A 70 7.91 -21.32 17.65
C GLY A 70 7.14 -22.59 17.30
N PHE A 71 5.91 -22.72 17.82
CA PHE A 71 4.91 -23.71 17.46
C PHE A 71 3.51 -23.14 17.76
N ASP A 72 2.46 -23.71 17.16
CA ASP A 72 1.09 -23.19 17.20
C ASP A 72 0.20 -23.90 18.22
N ILE A 73 0.46 -25.17 18.50
CA ILE A 73 -0.33 -25.98 19.45
C ILE A 73 0.60 -26.70 20.41
N LEU A 74 0.26 -26.70 21.69
CA LEU A 74 0.92 -27.48 22.73
C LEU A 74 -0.03 -28.54 23.27
N THR A 75 0.33 -29.81 23.14
CA THR A 75 -0.39 -30.90 23.81
C THR A 75 0.36 -31.31 25.07
N ILE A 76 -0.34 -31.26 26.21
CA ILE A 76 0.15 -31.64 27.53
C ILE A 76 -0.64 -32.87 28.00
N ASP A 77 0.07 -33.93 28.39
CA ASP A 77 -0.50 -35.12 28.99
C ASP A 77 -0.13 -35.15 30.49
N GLY A 78 -1.10 -34.91 31.36
CA GLY A 78 -0.86 -34.62 32.77
C GLY A 78 -0.03 -33.34 32.96
N THR A 79 1.25 -33.49 33.30
CA THR A 79 2.20 -32.37 33.49
C THR A 79 3.33 -32.36 32.46
N GLU A 80 3.35 -33.33 31.54
CA GLU A 80 4.43 -33.52 30.58
C GLU A 80 4.04 -32.99 29.20
N ILE A 81 5.01 -32.42 28.50
CA ILE A 81 4.85 -32.06 27.09
C ILE A 81 4.80 -33.35 26.28
N ASP A 82 3.65 -33.58 25.65
CA ASP A 82 3.45 -34.68 24.71
C ASP A 82 3.80 -34.24 23.28
N ARG A 83 3.25 -33.11 22.79
CA ARG A 83 3.61 -32.55 21.47
C ARG A 83 3.69 -31.03 21.48
N MET A 84 4.69 -30.48 20.80
CA MET A 84 4.70 -29.10 20.33
C MET A 84 4.50 -29.13 18.82
N ILE A 85 3.42 -28.54 18.33
CA ILE A 85 2.93 -28.75 16.98
C ILE A 85 2.97 -27.42 16.24
N GLU A 86 3.79 -27.37 15.19
CA GLU A 86 3.75 -26.33 14.17
C GLU A 86 2.75 -26.71 13.09
N LEU A 87 1.89 -25.76 12.68
CA LEU A 87 0.90 -25.99 11.65
C LEU A 87 1.28 -25.33 10.34
N LYS A 88 1.24 -26.11 9.26
CA LYS A 88 1.36 -25.59 7.89
C LYS A 88 0.18 -26.04 7.05
N SER A 89 -0.27 -25.17 6.14
CA SER A 89 -1.29 -25.52 5.15
C SER A 89 -0.66 -25.79 3.78
N SER A 90 -1.06 -26.89 3.14
CA SER A 90 -0.68 -27.14 1.74
C SER A 90 -1.69 -26.48 0.78
N GLY A 91 -1.28 -25.42 0.10
CA GLY A 91 -1.94 -24.95 -1.13
C GLY A 91 -1.65 -25.87 -2.31
N VAL A 92 -2.42 -25.75 -3.41
CA VAL A 92 -2.40 -26.69 -4.56
C VAL A 92 -1.02 -26.83 -5.22
N ASP A 93 -0.12 -25.86 -5.05
CA ASP A 93 1.24 -25.84 -5.64
C ASP A 93 2.38 -25.63 -4.62
N ALA A 94 2.13 -25.80 -3.32
CA ALA A 94 3.15 -25.55 -2.30
C ALA A 94 4.16 -26.71 -2.22
N GLN A 95 5.25 -26.65 -3.01
CA GLN A 95 6.32 -27.65 -2.98
C GLN A 95 7.33 -27.47 -1.82
N VAL A 96 7.41 -26.28 -1.23
CA VAL A 96 8.33 -25.96 -0.13
C VAL A 96 7.58 -25.14 0.93
N GLN A 97 7.74 -25.51 2.20
CA GLN A 97 7.19 -24.81 3.35
C GLN A 97 8.32 -24.08 4.09
N ALA A 98 8.15 -22.78 4.32
CA ALA A 98 9.10 -21.99 5.09
C ALA A 98 8.75 -22.03 6.59
N MET A 99 9.78 -21.97 7.43
CA MET A 99 9.65 -21.84 8.88
C MET A 99 10.28 -20.53 9.33
N SER A 100 9.71 -19.87 10.33
CA SER A 100 10.35 -18.72 10.96
C SER A 100 11.64 -19.12 11.68
N TRP A 101 12.50 -18.16 12.00
CA TRP A 101 13.74 -18.45 12.74
C TRP A 101 13.47 -19.04 14.14
N ASN A 102 12.36 -18.64 14.79
CA ASN A 102 11.99 -19.21 16.09
C ASN A 102 11.46 -20.64 15.95
N GLU A 103 10.60 -20.91 14.97
CA GLU A 103 10.18 -22.28 14.63
C GLU A 103 11.40 -23.17 14.33
N TRP A 104 12.35 -22.66 13.53
CA TRP A 104 13.58 -23.36 13.19
C TRP A 104 14.46 -23.67 14.41
N LYS A 105 14.67 -22.68 15.29
CA LYS A 105 15.45 -22.87 16.52
C LYS A 105 14.79 -23.86 17.47
N THR A 106 13.48 -23.74 17.70
CA THR A 106 12.75 -24.63 18.61
C THR A 106 12.71 -26.06 18.06
N ALA A 107 12.38 -26.22 16.78
CA ALA A 107 12.36 -27.53 16.12
C ALA A 107 13.75 -28.20 16.05
N GLY A 108 14.83 -27.42 15.95
CA GLY A 108 16.21 -27.90 15.98
C GLY A 108 16.84 -28.01 17.37
N GLY A 109 16.12 -27.65 18.44
CA GLY A 109 16.63 -27.52 19.80
C GLY A 109 16.64 -28.82 20.62
N THR A 110 16.81 -28.70 21.94
CA THR A 110 16.82 -29.82 22.90
C THR A 110 15.49 -30.58 22.94
N VAL A 111 14.39 -29.90 22.62
CA VAL A 111 13.03 -30.42 22.64
C VAL A 111 12.57 -31.02 21.30
N ARG A 112 13.46 -31.13 20.30
CA ARG A 112 13.14 -31.57 18.93
C ARG A 112 12.28 -32.85 18.83
N HIS A 113 12.50 -33.81 19.72
CA HIS A 113 11.83 -35.11 19.72
C HIS A 113 10.34 -35.02 20.06
N ARG A 114 9.94 -33.92 20.71
CA ARG A 114 8.55 -33.55 21.01
C ARG A 114 7.97 -32.57 19.97
N PHE A 115 8.77 -32.11 19.00
CA PHE A 115 8.32 -31.18 17.97
C PHE A 115 7.70 -31.93 16.79
N TRP A 116 6.55 -31.45 16.34
CA TRP A 116 5.77 -32.03 15.26
C TRP A 116 5.40 -30.97 14.24
N LEU A 117 5.44 -31.34 12.97
CA LEU A 117 4.90 -30.56 11.87
C LEU A 117 3.58 -31.18 11.41
N TYR A 118 2.49 -30.41 11.49
CA TYR A 118 1.19 -30.83 11.02
C TYR A 118 0.86 -30.12 9.72
N LEU A 119 0.87 -30.88 8.62
CA LEU A 119 0.49 -30.39 7.31
C LEU A 119 -0.99 -30.65 7.08
N VAL A 120 -1.77 -29.57 6.98
CA VAL A 120 -3.22 -29.62 6.72
C VAL A 120 -3.49 -29.27 5.26
N GLY A 121 -4.29 -30.09 4.57
CA GLY A 121 -4.59 -29.90 3.15
C GLY A 121 -6.04 -30.18 2.79
N ASN A 122 -6.41 -29.81 1.56
CA ASN A 122 -7.76 -29.96 0.99
C ASN A 122 -8.87 -29.23 1.80
N LEU A 123 -8.57 -28.03 2.31
CA LEU A 123 -9.51 -27.25 3.13
C LEU A 123 -10.47 -26.34 2.34
N ARG A 124 -10.29 -26.21 1.02
CA ARG A 124 -11.10 -25.30 0.21
C ARG A 124 -12.45 -25.93 -0.15
N ALA A 125 -13.50 -25.11 -0.13
CA ALA A 125 -14.86 -25.53 -0.44
C ALA A 125 -15.08 -25.95 -1.92
N ASP A 126 -14.20 -25.51 -2.83
CA ASP A 126 -14.24 -25.84 -4.26
C ASP A 126 -13.69 -27.25 -4.58
N LEU A 127 -12.99 -27.88 -3.63
CA LEU A 127 -12.41 -29.22 -3.77
C LEU A 127 -13.44 -30.31 -3.42
N GLN A 128 -14.55 -30.36 -4.16
CA GLN A 128 -15.71 -31.22 -3.87
C GLN A 128 -15.39 -32.73 -3.76
N ASN A 129 -14.24 -33.19 -4.29
CA ASN A 129 -13.84 -34.61 -4.31
C ASN A 129 -12.54 -34.92 -3.55
N ALA A 130 -11.96 -33.96 -2.81
CA ALA A 130 -10.72 -34.19 -2.07
C ALA A 130 -10.97 -34.06 -0.56
N PRO A 131 -10.88 -35.16 0.23
CA PRO A 131 -11.12 -35.08 1.66
C PRO A 131 -10.02 -34.23 2.34
N PRO A 132 -10.39 -33.33 3.28
CA PRO A 132 -9.44 -32.68 4.17
C PRO A 132 -8.52 -33.70 4.84
N PHE A 133 -7.23 -33.39 4.93
CA PHE A 133 -6.28 -34.24 5.62
C PHE A 133 -5.42 -33.45 6.61
N VAL A 134 -4.93 -34.15 7.62
CA VAL A 134 -3.84 -33.72 8.51
C VAL A 134 -2.76 -34.78 8.43
N ARG A 135 -1.53 -34.38 8.08
CA ARG A 135 -0.34 -35.24 8.15
C ARG A 135 0.54 -34.77 9.29
N ALA A 136 0.77 -35.65 10.26
CA ALA A 136 1.62 -35.38 11.41
C ALA A 136 3.03 -35.96 11.15
N VAL A 137 4.05 -35.11 11.19
CA VAL A 137 5.45 -35.49 11.02
C VAL A 137 6.19 -35.19 12.32
N GLN A 138 6.69 -36.22 13.00
CA GLN A 138 7.53 -36.07 14.19
C GLN A 138 8.96 -35.72 13.78
N ASP A 139 9.62 -34.86 14.57
CA ASP A 139 11.00 -34.44 14.32
C ASP A 139 11.20 -34.06 12.84
N PRO A 140 10.48 -33.02 12.36
CA PRO A 140 10.56 -32.62 10.96
C PRO A 140 11.99 -32.25 10.54
N PHE A 141 12.83 -31.82 11.49
CA PHE A 141 14.23 -31.51 11.24
C PHE A 141 15.07 -32.75 10.92
N GLY A 142 14.85 -33.85 11.66
CA GLY A 142 15.52 -35.12 11.42
C GLY A 142 14.95 -35.92 10.25
N THR A 143 13.70 -35.67 9.86
CA THR A 143 12.96 -36.50 8.89
C THR A 143 12.78 -35.85 7.52
N LEU A 144 12.83 -34.53 7.40
CA LEU A 144 12.64 -33.80 6.15
C LEU A 144 13.96 -33.21 5.65
N ALA A 145 14.16 -33.22 4.33
CA ALA A 145 15.27 -32.52 3.71
C ALA A 145 15.12 -31.01 3.92
N SER A 146 16.07 -30.40 4.62
CA SER A 146 16.11 -28.97 4.86
C SER A 146 17.30 -28.33 4.15
N SER A 147 17.14 -27.09 3.73
CA SER A 147 18.24 -26.25 3.26
C SER A 147 18.26 -24.97 4.07
N LYS A 148 19.43 -24.60 4.58
CA LYS A 148 19.62 -23.37 5.34
C LYS A 148 20.28 -22.35 4.43
N SER A 149 19.60 -21.21 4.23
CA SER A 149 20.19 -20.04 3.60
C SER A 149 20.41 -18.99 4.69
N GLU A 150 21.65 -18.54 4.85
CA GLU A 150 22.02 -17.46 5.76
C GLU A 150 22.59 -16.30 4.94
N ASP A 151 21.87 -15.18 4.92
CA ASP A 151 22.35 -13.95 4.30
C ASP A 151 23.15 -13.12 5.32
N VAL A 152 24.48 -13.18 5.24
CA VAL A 152 25.36 -12.37 6.08
C VAL A 152 25.53 -10.98 5.45
N ILE A 153 24.82 -9.99 5.97
CA ILE A 153 24.96 -8.59 5.55
C ILE A 153 26.27 -8.01 6.10
N ARG A 154 27.32 -7.95 5.27
CA ARG A 154 28.53 -7.15 5.57
C ARG A 154 28.26 -5.68 5.27
N LYS A 155 27.97 -4.90 6.31
CA LYS A 155 27.90 -3.43 6.22
C LYS A 155 29.33 -2.85 6.17
N ARG A 156 29.76 -2.34 5.02
CA ARG A 156 30.96 -1.47 4.90
C ARG A 156 30.49 -0.02 4.95
N THR A 157 30.92 0.71 5.97
CA THR A 157 30.67 2.15 6.11
C THR A 157 31.97 2.90 5.84
N VAL A 158 31.96 3.83 4.89
CA VAL A 158 33.07 4.76 4.69
C VAL A 158 32.73 6.04 5.45
N GLN A 159 33.51 6.37 6.47
CA GLN A 159 33.41 7.65 7.17
C GLN A 159 34.38 8.65 6.54
N LEU A 160 33.84 9.73 5.97
CA LEU A 160 34.63 10.83 5.42
C LEU A 160 34.82 11.91 6.50
N ARG A 161 36.06 12.37 6.71
CA ARG A 161 36.36 13.45 7.66
C ARG A 161 36.00 14.80 7.03
N VAL A 162 34.87 15.35 7.46
CA VAL A 162 34.30 16.62 6.98
C VAL A 162 35.24 17.83 7.12
N ARG A 163 36.30 17.76 7.94
CA ARG A 163 37.27 18.86 8.10
C ARG A 163 38.26 19.00 6.93
N GLU A 164 38.36 18.02 6.04
CA GLU A 164 39.23 18.09 4.85
C GLU A 164 38.52 18.64 3.60
N PHE A 165 37.21 18.94 3.70
CA PHE A 165 36.46 19.57 2.60
C PHE A 165 36.95 21.00 2.28
N ALA A 166 37.51 21.72 3.24
CA ALA A 166 38.02 23.08 3.02
C ALA A 166 39.22 23.12 2.05
N ALA A 167 40.01 22.05 1.98
CA ALA A 167 41.15 21.95 1.06
C ALA A 167 40.72 21.63 -0.39
N ALA A 168 39.53 21.02 -0.58
CA ALA A 168 38.99 20.76 -1.92
C ALA A 168 38.44 22.05 -2.59
N ASP A 169 37.88 22.97 -1.80
CA ASP A 169 37.31 24.24 -2.29
C ASP A 169 38.38 25.26 -2.74
N GLU A 170 39.60 25.21 -2.20
CA GLU A 170 40.70 26.08 -2.66
C GLU A 170 41.28 25.63 -4.02
N SER A 171 41.20 24.34 -4.35
CA SER A 171 41.70 23.81 -5.63
C SER A 171 40.86 24.22 -6.85
N LEU A 172 39.61 24.63 -6.63
CA LEU A 172 38.67 25.05 -7.68
C LEU A 172 38.82 26.53 -8.09
N ARG A 173 39.65 27.32 -7.39
CA ARG A 173 39.80 28.77 -7.65
C ARG A 173 40.93 29.15 -8.62
N HIS A 174 41.67 28.18 -9.17
CA HIS A 174 42.89 28.47 -9.96
C HIS A 174 42.91 28.07 -11.44
N HIS A 175 41.80 27.66 -12.06
CA HIS A 175 41.80 27.33 -13.50
C HIS A 175 40.69 28.05 -14.28
N GLY A 176 40.99 29.26 -14.74
CA GLY A 176 40.23 29.93 -15.79
C GLY A 176 41.15 30.76 -16.68
N SER A 177 41.41 30.28 -17.91
CA SER A 177 41.66 31.09 -19.13
C SER A 177 42.11 30.22 -20.31
N HIS A 178 41.31 30.10 -21.39
CA HIS A 178 41.60 30.68 -22.72
C HIS A 178 40.64 30.28 -23.85
N GLU A 179 40.66 31.12 -24.89
CA GLU A 179 39.72 31.38 -25.98
C GLU A 179 39.63 30.42 -27.20
N ARG A 180 38.44 30.44 -27.82
CA ARG A 180 38.03 30.53 -29.26
C ARG A 180 38.94 30.01 -30.41
N ARG A 181 38.34 29.23 -31.33
CA ARG A 181 38.12 29.54 -32.79
C ARG A 181 37.49 28.36 -33.57
N GLY A 182 36.51 28.62 -34.46
CA GLY A 182 36.13 27.76 -35.60
C GLY A 182 36.80 28.26 -36.91
N PRO A 183 36.35 27.93 -38.16
CA PRO A 183 35.35 26.97 -38.64
C PRO A 183 35.81 26.15 -39.90
N ARG A 184 34.96 25.26 -40.49
CA ARG A 184 34.72 25.14 -41.97
C ARG A 184 33.70 24.05 -42.37
N ARG A 185 33.08 24.28 -43.54
CA ARG A 185 31.86 23.67 -44.13
C ARG A 185 32.15 22.56 -45.18
N THR A 186 31.27 21.54 -45.19
CA THR A 186 30.54 20.77 -46.28
C THR A 186 31.21 20.39 -47.63
N PRO A 187 30.77 19.30 -48.30
CA PRO A 187 29.60 19.40 -49.20
C PRO A 187 28.58 18.22 -49.15
N VAL A 188 27.44 18.48 -49.79
CA VAL A 188 26.20 17.71 -49.93
C VAL A 188 26.24 16.78 -51.15
N VAL A 189 25.60 15.61 -51.06
CA VAL A 189 25.10 14.85 -52.23
C VAL A 189 23.67 14.33 -51.96
N ARG A 190 22.74 14.67 -52.86
CA ARG A 190 21.38 14.10 -53.07
C ARG A 190 21.52 12.95 -54.09
N ARG A 191 20.71 11.90 -54.25
CA ARG A 191 19.37 11.40 -53.87
C ARG A 191 19.48 9.86 -54.07
N ASP A 192 18.69 8.98 -53.45
CA ASP A 192 17.43 8.54 -54.05
C ASP A 192 16.58 7.67 -53.11
N ARG A 193 15.26 7.73 -53.35
CA ARG A 193 14.19 7.10 -52.59
C ARG A 193 14.06 5.61 -52.91
N LYS A 194 14.04 4.75 -51.89
CA LYS A 194 13.14 3.59 -51.77
C LYS A 194 12.72 3.44 -50.31
N HIS A 195 11.42 3.59 -50.04
CA HIS A 195 10.82 3.26 -48.75
C HIS A 195 10.80 1.75 -48.56
N PRO A 196 11.22 1.24 -47.39
CA PRO A 196 10.31 0.35 -46.66
C PRO A 196 10.34 0.58 -45.13
N MET A 197 9.17 0.37 -44.51
CA MET A 197 8.84 -0.05 -43.12
C MET A 197 9.87 0.02 -41.94
N ARG A 198 10.88 0.89 -41.94
CA ARG A 198 11.91 0.95 -40.87
C ARG A 198 11.66 2.05 -39.81
N VAL A 199 10.66 2.91 -40.04
CA VAL A 199 10.36 4.07 -39.18
C VAL A 199 9.47 3.70 -37.97
N GLN A 200 8.54 2.74 -38.13
CA GLN A 200 7.63 2.35 -37.03
C GLN A 200 8.34 1.57 -35.91
N THR A 201 9.29 0.69 -36.25
CA THR A 201 10.03 -0.12 -35.26
C THR A 201 10.95 0.71 -34.39
N ARG A 202 11.54 1.79 -34.93
CA ARG A 202 12.45 2.68 -34.19
C ARG A 202 11.71 3.56 -33.17
N ASP A 203 10.48 3.97 -33.48
CA ASP A 203 9.62 4.75 -32.57
C ASP A 203 9.03 3.87 -31.45
N LEU A 204 8.72 2.61 -31.75
CA LEU A 204 8.33 1.61 -30.74
C LEU A 204 9.49 1.29 -29.78
N ALA A 205 10.68 1.00 -30.30
CA ALA A 205 11.86 0.71 -29.48
C ALA A 205 12.24 1.91 -28.59
N ALA A 206 12.25 3.13 -29.12
CA ALA A 206 12.53 4.33 -28.32
C ALA A 206 11.46 4.60 -27.25
N ARG A 207 10.21 4.19 -27.50
CA ARG A 207 9.12 4.27 -26.52
C ARG A 207 9.26 3.21 -25.43
N GLU A 208 9.63 1.98 -25.78
CA GLU A 208 9.89 0.89 -24.85
C GLU A 208 11.08 1.24 -23.94
N GLU A 209 12.17 1.74 -24.50
CA GLU A 209 13.35 2.20 -23.75
C GLU A 209 12.97 3.30 -22.73
N LYS A 210 12.15 4.28 -23.14
CA LYS A 210 11.66 5.31 -22.23
C LYS A 210 10.77 4.75 -21.13
N LEU A 211 9.91 3.79 -21.46
CA LEU A 211 9.04 3.13 -20.47
C LEU A 211 9.87 2.36 -19.45
N GLU A 212 10.85 1.59 -19.91
CA GLU A 212 11.79 0.84 -19.05
C GLU A 212 12.59 1.78 -18.16
N ALA A 213 13.10 2.90 -18.70
CA ALA A 213 13.81 3.91 -17.91
C ALA A 213 12.93 4.51 -16.80
N LEU A 214 11.65 4.77 -17.10
CA LEU A 214 10.69 5.25 -16.10
C LEU A 214 10.38 4.18 -15.04
N GLN A 215 10.23 2.92 -15.44
CA GLN A 215 10.02 1.81 -14.51
C GLN A 215 11.24 1.65 -13.59
N LYS A 216 12.46 1.67 -14.11
CA LYS A 216 13.68 1.61 -13.30
C LYS A 216 13.77 2.77 -12.31
N LYS A 217 13.47 3.99 -12.76
CA LYS A 217 13.45 5.16 -11.88
C LYS A 217 12.40 5.04 -10.79
N LEU A 218 11.21 4.55 -11.12
CA LEU A 218 10.15 4.28 -10.14
C LEU A 218 10.61 3.24 -9.11
N THR A 219 11.15 2.10 -9.54
CA THR A 219 11.66 1.04 -8.66
C THR A 219 12.74 1.58 -7.71
N GLN A 220 13.65 2.41 -8.19
CA GLN A 220 14.66 3.06 -7.36
C GLN A 220 14.05 4.03 -6.34
N SER A 221 13.06 4.81 -6.76
CA SER A 221 12.38 5.80 -5.91
C SER A 221 11.60 5.10 -4.78
N VAL A 222 10.89 4.02 -5.11
CA VAL A 222 10.17 3.22 -4.12
C VAL A 222 11.14 2.43 -3.24
N GLY A 223 12.21 1.87 -3.80
CA GLY A 223 13.24 1.17 -3.04
C GLY A 223 14.01 2.06 -2.06
N ALA A 224 13.98 3.38 -2.25
CA ALA A 224 14.54 4.35 -1.30
C ALA A 224 13.64 4.57 -0.07
N LEU A 225 12.41 4.05 -0.04
CA LEU A 225 11.52 4.09 1.12
C LEU A 225 11.96 3.02 2.12
N VAL A 226 13.08 3.31 2.79
CA VAL A 226 13.77 2.35 3.67
C VAL A 226 13.39 2.53 5.14
N THR A 227 12.87 3.69 5.54
CA THR A 227 12.42 3.97 6.92
C THR A 227 10.96 4.42 6.98
N GLY A 228 10.39 4.39 8.19
CA GLY A 228 9.06 4.96 8.46
C GLY A 228 8.99 6.46 8.14
N ASP A 229 10.06 7.21 8.39
CA ASP A 229 10.13 8.64 8.08
C ASP A 229 10.15 8.93 6.59
N ASP A 230 10.86 8.10 5.80
CA ASP A 230 10.85 8.21 4.33
C ASP A 230 9.46 7.98 3.78
N TRP A 231 8.76 6.96 4.30
CA TRP A 231 7.39 6.64 3.92
C TRP A 231 6.41 7.74 4.31
N LYS A 232 6.51 8.25 5.54
CA LYS A 232 5.71 9.36 6.03
C LYS A 232 5.84 10.59 5.14
N ARG A 233 7.08 11.01 4.82
CA ARG A 233 7.34 12.10 3.87
C ARG A 233 6.70 11.83 2.50
N ALA A 234 6.78 10.60 2.02
CA ALA A 234 6.17 10.21 0.75
C ALA A 234 4.63 10.30 0.78
N LEU A 235 4.00 9.95 1.90
CA LEU A 235 2.54 10.03 2.08
C LEU A 235 2.03 11.45 2.29
N GLU A 236 2.74 12.27 3.05
CA GLU A 236 2.45 13.71 3.19
C GLU A 236 2.52 14.40 1.82
N PHE A 237 3.51 14.01 1.01
CA PHE A 237 3.59 14.45 -0.37
C PHE A 237 2.43 13.89 -1.22
N ALA A 238 2.09 12.61 -1.06
CA ALA A 238 0.98 12.00 -1.77
C ALA A 238 -0.38 12.62 -1.41
N ALA A 239 -0.58 13.10 -0.18
CA ALA A 239 -1.79 13.81 0.23
C ALA A 239 -1.97 15.11 -0.56
N ARG A 240 -0.87 15.82 -0.84
CA ARG A 240 -0.82 17.00 -1.72
C ARG A 240 -0.98 16.68 -3.20
N PHE A 241 -0.82 15.43 -3.63
CA PHE A 241 -0.97 15.00 -5.04
C PHE A 241 -1.96 13.84 -5.18
N ARG A 242 -2.96 13.80 -4.29
CA ARG A 242 -3.84 12.63 -4.07
C ARG A 242 -4.69 12.25 -5.28
N SER A 243 -4.90 13.18 -6.20
CA SER A 243 -5.60 12.93 -7.46
C SER A 243 -4.73 12.28 -8.55
N ARG A 244 -3.51 11.85 -8.20
CA ARG A 244 -2.56 11.12 -9.05
C ARG A 244 -2.21 9.77 -8.41
N SER A 245 -1.78 8.82 -9.23
CA SER A 245 -1.26 7.55 -8.72
C SER A 245 0.01 7.75 -7.90
N PHE A 246 0.25 6.90 -6.91
CA PHE A 246 1.43 6.97 -6.04
C PHE A 246 2.70 6.89 -6.87
N ASN A 247 2.71 6.02 -7.87
CA ASN A 247 3.82 5.91 -8.82
C ASN A 247 4.11 7.21 -9.57
N ASN A 248 3.06 7.90 -10.04
CA ASN A 248 3.24 9.18 -10.72
C ASN A 248 3.64 10.30 -9.76
N THR A 249 3.12 10.27 -8.53
CA THR A 249 3.54 11.15 -7.43
C THR A 249 5.05 10.98 -7.15
N MET A 250 5.55 9.75 -6.96
CA MET A 250 6.98 9.51 -6.75
C MET A 250 7.84 9.94 -7.95
N LEU A 251 7.40 9.67 -9.18
CA LEU A 251 8.09 10.14 -10.37
C LEU A 251 8.18 11.67 -10.43
N ILE A 252 7.09 12.38 -10.09
CA ILE A 252 7.07 13.85 -10.03
C ILE A 252 8.04 14.34 -8.96
N TYR A 253 7.95 13.81 -7.73
CA TYR A 253 8.82 14.20 -6.61
C TYR A 253 10.30 14.11 -6.96
N VAL A 254 10.76 12.96 -7.43
CA VAL A 254 12.19 12.74 -7.73
C VAL A 254 12.68 13.63 -8.87
N GLN A 255 11.83 13.93 -9.85
CA GLN A 255 12.18 14.82 -10.96
C GLN A 255 12.20 16.29 -10.54
N HIS A 256 11.23 16.71 -9.72
CA HIS A 256 11.14 18.06 -9.18
C HIS A 256 12.33 18.35 -8.27
N TYR A 257 12.61 17.46 -7.32
CA TYR A 257 13.75 17.60 -6.42
C TYR A 257 15.09 17.68 -7.18
N ALA A 258 15.26 16.86 -8.22
CA ALA A 258 16.44 16.97 -9.09
C ALA A 258 16.50 18.29 -9.86
N ALA A 259 15.35 18.86 -10.25
CA ALA A 259 15.30 20.18 -10.87
C ALA A 259 15.65 21.30 -9.87
N PHE A 260 15.20 21.18 -8.62
CA PHE A 260 15.53 22.10 -7.53
C PHE A 260 17.02 22.11 -7.23
N GLN A 261 17.65 20.93 -7.10
CA GLN A 261 19.10 20.79 -6.91
C GLN A 261 19.93 21.40 -8.05
N GLN A 262 19.33 21.55 -9.24
CA GLN A 262 19.96 22.17 -10.41
C GLN A 262 19.59 23.67 -10.56
N GLY A 263 18.86 24.25 -9.61
CA GLY A 263 18.39 25.63 -9.67
C GLY A 263 17.36 25.92 -10.77
N ARG A 264 16.73 24.88 -11.33
CA ARG A 264 15.72 25.03 -12.40
C ARG A 264 14.33 25.42 -11.88
N VAL A 265 14.09 25.19 -10.59
CA VAL A 265 12.90 25.59 -9.84
C VAL A 265 13.35 26.13 -8.48
N SER A 266 12.58 27.06 -7.91
CA SER A 266 12.95 27.75 -6.67
C SER A 266 12.62 26.96 -5.41
N GLU A 267 11.61 26.10 -5.46
CA GLU A 267 11.12 25.36 -4.30
C GLU A 267 11.48 23.87 -4.38
N PRO A 268 11.81 23.22 -3.25
CA PRO A 268 12.14 21.79 -3.21
C PRO A 268 10.93 20.89 -3.46
N MET A 269 9.71 21.41 -3.31
CA MET A 269 8.45 20.68 -3.43
C MET A 269 7.59 21.27 -4.54
N PRO A 270 6.99 20.44 -5.42
CA PRO A 270 6.03 20.92 -6.39
C PRO A 270 4.73 21.34 -5.69
N THR A 271 4.05 22.32 -6.27
CA THR A 271 2.78 22.85 -5.73
C THR A 271 1.61 22.50 -6.63
N TYR A 272 1.70 22.85 -7.91
CA TYR A 272 0.63 22.58 -8.87
C TYR A 272 1.23 22.02 -10.13
N VAL A 273 0.74 20.85 -10.55
CA VAL A 273 1.30 20.14 -11.70
C VAL A 273 0.20 19.89 -12.71
N ALA A 274 0.46 20.24 -13.97
CA ALA A 274 -0.48 19.98 -15.07
C ALA A 274 0.26 19.68 -16.39
N GLY A 275 -0.47 19.12 -17.35
CA GLY A 275 0.03 18.91 -18.71
C GLY A 275 0.12 20.21 -19.50
N PHE A 276 0.96 20.23 -20.53
CA PHE A 276 1.19 21.43 -21.35
C PHE A 276 -0.10 22.13 -21.84
N ARG A 277 -1.06 21.37 -22.36
CA ARG A 277 -2.34 21.92 -22.84
C ARG A 277 -3.24 22.45 -21.72
N GLN A 278 -3.13 21.87 -20.52
CA GLN A 278 -3.87 22.33 -19.34
C GLN A 278 -3.32 23.66 -18.83
N TRP A 279 -2.00 23.84 -18.87
CA TRP A 279 -1.41 25.15 -18.59
C TRP A 279 -1.88 26.20 -19.59
N LEU A 280 -1.89 25.86 -20.89
CA LEU A 280 -2.39 26.78 -21.91
C LEU A 280 -3.85 27.18 -21.70
N SER A 281 -4.72 26.25 -21.27
CA SER A 281 -6.13 26.60 -20.97
C SER A 281 -6.30 27.51 -19.76
N LEU A 282 -5.28 27.60 -18.89
CA LEU A 282 -5.23 28.54 -17.77
C LEU A 282 -4.46 29.82 -18.12
N ASN A 283 -4.24 30.10 -19.41
CA ASN A 283 -3.42 31.22 -19.88
C ASN A 283 -1.98 31.23 -19.32
N ARG A 284 -1.41 30.05 -19.11
CA ARG A 284 0.01 29.87 -18.74
C ARG A 284 0.77 29.06 -19.77
N ALA A 285 2.00 29.46 -20.07
CA ALA A 285 2.88 28.76 -21.00
C ALA A 285 4.10 28.21 -20.26
N VAL A 286 4.58 27.04 -20.66
CA VAL A 286 5.84 26.48 -20.14
C VAL A 286 7.00 27.37 -20.59
N MET A 287 7.85 27.78 -19.64
CA MET A 287 9.01 28.62 -19.91
C MET A 287 10.02 27.91 -20.81
N LYS A 288 10.68 28.68 -21.69
CA LYS A 288 11.68 28.15 -22.62
C LYS A 288 12.82 27.47 -21.85
N GLY A 289 13.16 26.24 -22.24
CA GLY A 289 14.24 25.46 -21.63
C GLY A 289 13.81 24.61 -20.44
N GLN A 290 12.57 24.73 -19.95
CA GLN A 290 12.04 23.85 -18.91
C GLN A 290 11.68 22.48 -19.47
N SER A 291 12.26 21.43 -18.86
CA SER A 291 11.93 20.04 -19.14
C SER A 291 10.73 19.59 -18.31
N GLY A 292 9.81 18.86 -18.92
CA GLY A 292 8.66 18.29 -18.21
C GLY A 292 9.05 17.08 -17.38
N TYR A 293 8.30 16.84 -16.31
CA TYR A 293 8.38 15.64 -15.50
C TYR A 293 7.66 14.50 -16.23
N ALA A 294 8.41 13.45 -16.54
CA ALA A 294 7.88 12.28 -17.21
C ALA A 294 7.04 11.42 -16.23
N ILE A 295 5.86 11.03 -16.66
CA ILE A 295 4.89 10.22 -15.90
C ILE A 295 4.42 9.03 -16.74
N LEU A 296 3.83 8.04 -16.08
CA LEU A 296 3.18 6.89 -16.71
C LEU A 296 1.69 7.19 -16.90
N ALA A 297 1.29 7.45 -18.15
CA ALA A 297 -0.10 7.70 -18.50
C ALA A 297 -0.78 6.41 -18.99
N PRO A 298 -2.01 6.12 -18.54
CA PRO A 298 -2.77 4.97 -19.00
C PRO A 298 -3.13 5.12 -20.49
N VAL A 299 -3.00 4.01 -21.22
CA VAL A 299 -3.53 3.84 -22.57
C VAL A 299 -4.77 2.98 -22.46
N THR A 300 -5.94 3.57 -22.66
CA THR A 300 -7.20 2.85 -22.67
C THR A 300 -7.65 2.53 -24.08
N ALA A 301 -8.33 1.40 -24.25
CA ALA A 301 -9.03 1.06 -25.47
C ALA A 301 -10.51 0.79 -25.17
N ARG A 302 -11.36 1.10 -26.15
CA ARG A 302 -12.79 0.83 -26.07
C ARG A 302 -13.05 -0.62 -26.48
N PHE A 303 -13.91 -1.26 -25.72
CA PHE A 303 -14.42 -2.60 -25.98
C PHE A 303 -15.94 -2.52 -26.05
N ALA A 304 -16.54 -3.35 -26.89
CA ALA A 304 -17.98 -3.50 -27.01
C ALA A 304 -18.38 -4.96 -26.84
N SER A 305 -19.59 -5.20 -26.35
CA SER A 305 -20.18 -6.54 -26.30
C SER A 305 -21.70 -6.46 -26.43
N SER A 306 -22.29 -7.40 -27.16
CA SER A 306 -23.74 -7.63 -27.21
C SER A 306 -24.27 -8.41 -26.01
N ASN A 307 -23.39 -9.02 -25.21
CA ASN A 307 -23.72 -9.72 -23.97
C ASN A 307 -22.73 -9.32 -22.85
N SER A 308 -23.03 -8.24 -22.14
CA SER A 308 -22.12 -7.70 -21.12
C SER A 308 -21.83 -8.65 -19.95
N ALA A 309 -22.66 -9.67 -19.73
CA ALA A 309 -22.50 -10.65 -18.66
C ALA A 309 -21.42 -11.70 -18.96
N ASP A 310 -21.10 -11.93 -20.23
CA ASP A 310 -20.05 -12.86 -20.66
C ASP A 310 -18.70 -12.12 -20.77
N PRO A 311 -17.67 -12.44 -19.95
CA PRO A 311 -16.37 -11.80 -20.00
C PRO A 311 -15.63 -11.95 -21.34
N ASP A 312 -15.86 -13.05 -22.06
CA ASP A 312 -15.15 -13.38 -23.29
C ASP A 312 -15.80 -12.78 -24.54
N SER A 313 -17.04 -12.30 -24.41
CA SER A 313 -17.80 -11.64 -25.49
C SER A 313 -17.29 -10.23 -25.85
N TRP A 314 -16.37 -9.68 -25.07
CA TRP A 314 -15.90 -8.30 -25.23
C TRP A 314 -14.85 -8.18 -26.34
N ARG A 315 -15.23 -7.54 -27.45
CA ARG A 315 -14.34 -7.27 -28.58
C ARG A 315 -13.78 -5.84 -28.52
N ARG A 316 -12.53 -5.67 -28.94
CA ARG A 316 -11.89 -4.34 -29.01
C ARG A 316 -12.39 -3.57 -30.22
N LEU A 317 -12.84 -2.33 -30.00
CA LEU A 317 -13.21 -1.42 -31.08
C LEU A 317 -11.96 -0.81 -31.73
N GLY A 318 -11.92 -0.82 -33.06
CA GLY A 318 -10.96 -0.11 -33.88
C GLY A 318 -11.07 1.41 -33.75
N ARG A 319 -10.06 2.12 -34.28
CA ARG A 319 -10.02 3.58 -34.23
C ARG A 319 -11.17 4.17 -35.06
N GLY A 320 -12.11 4.84 -34.41
CA GLY A 320 -13.29 5.43 -35.06
C GLY A 320 -14.44 4.45 -35.28
N GLU A 321 -14.28 3.19 -34.88
CA GLU A 321 -15.36 2.19 -34.92
C GLU A 321 -16.44 2.55 -33.89
N LYS A 322 -17.70 2.47 -34.33
CA LYS A 322 -18.88 2.66 -33.49
C LYS A 322 -19.35 1.29 -32.97
N PRO A 323 -19.85 1.21 -31.72
CA PRO A 323 -20.51 0.01 -31.24
C PRO A 323 -21.72 -0.33 -32.12
N GLY A 324 -22.01 -1.62 -32.25
CA GLY A 324 -23.23 -2.13 -32.84
C GLY A 324 -24.46 -1.74 -32.01
N PHE A 325 -25.63 -1.79 -32.62
CA PHE A 325 -26.89 -1.50 -31.94
C PHE A 325 -27.10 -2.48 -30.77
N GLY A 326 -27.33 -1.95 -29.57
CA GLY A 326 -27.51 -2.73 -28.35
C GLY A 326 -26.22 -3.23 -27.69
N GLU A 327 -25.03 -2.93 -28.24
CA GLU A 327 -23.78 -3.30 -27.57
C GLU A 327 -23.46 -2.37 -26.38
N ALA A 328 -23.13 -2.96 -25.23
CA ALA A 328 -22.53 -2.26 -24.11
C ALA A 328 -21.09 -1.87 -24.44
N VAL A 329 -20.65 -0.68 -24.00
CA VAL A 329 -19.29 -0.19 -24.22
C VAL A 329 -18.57 0.01 -22.90
N ARG A 330 -17.33 -0.48 -22.80
CA ARG A 330 -16.43 -0.19 -21.69
C ARG A 330 -15.06 0.21 -22.18
N SER A 331 -14.34 0.97 -21.36
CA SER A 331 -12.93 1.27 -21.60
C SER A 331 -12.06 0.41 -20.67
N LYS A 332 -11.06 -0.27 -21.23
CA LYS A 332 -10.10 -1.09 -20.48
C LYS A 332 -8.69 -0.53 -20.66
N LEU A 333 -7.89 -0.55 -19.61
CA LEU A 333 -6.45 -0.30 -19.69
C LEU A 333 -5.79 -1.37 -20.57
N VAL A 334 -5.10 -0.95 -21.64
CA VAL A 334 -4.38 -1.84 -22.56
C VAL A 334 -2.88 -1.61 -22.57
N GLY A 335 -2.39 -0.68 -21.75
CA GLY A 335 -0.96 -0.44 -21.57
C GLY A 335 -0.66 0.93 -20.98
N LEU A 336 0.62 1.26 -20.90
CA LEU A 336 1.11 2.54 -20.41
C LEU A 336 1.89 3.28 -21.51
N LYS A 337 2.01 4.60 -21.37
CA LYS A 337 2.90 5.41 -22.19
C LYS A 337 3.56 6.52 -21.38
N PRO A 338 4.80 6.91 -21.70
CA PRO A 338 5.38 8.15 -21.19
C PRO A 338 4.52 9.36 -21.59
N ALA A 339 4.23 10.22 -20.63
CA ALA A 339 3.66 11.55 -20.83
C ALA A 339 4.43 12.57 -19.97
N HIS A 340 4.19 13.87 -20.17
CA HIS A 340 4.90 14.92 -19.43
C HIS A 340 3.95 15.91 -18.78
N VAL A 341 4.32 16.35 -17.59
CA VAL A 341 3.67 17.40 -16.81
C VAL A 341 4.70 18.40 -16.32
N TRP A 342 4.26 19.59 -15.93
CA TRP A 342 5.12 20.67 -15.45
C TRP A 342 4.54 21.23 -14.17
N ASP A 343 5.40 21.60 -13.23
CA ASP A 343 5.00 22.40 -12.06
C ASP A 343 4.74 23.86 -12.48
N ILE A 344 3.88 24.56 -11.73
CA ILE A 344 3.58 25.98 -11.94
C ILE A 344 4.84 26.84 -11.99
N SER A 345 5.86 26.52 -11.18
CA SER A 345 7.14 27.25 -11.15
C SER A 345 7.93 27.13 -12.45
N GLN A 346 7.53 26.24 -13.36
CA GLN A 346 8.11 26.06 -14.69
C GLN A 346 7.30 26.79 -15.78
N THR A 347 6.26 27.52 -15.40
CA THR A 347 5.34 28.21 -16.31
C THR A 347 5.30 29.70 -16.05
N ASP A 348 4.98 30.47 -17.08
CA ASP A 348 4.76 31.92 -17.02
C ASP A 348 3.34 32.24 -17.49
N GLY A 349 2.73 33.31 -16.97
CA GLY A 349 1.36 33.72 -17.24
C GLY A 349 0.58 34.16 -16.00
N GLU A 350 -0.75 34.15 -16.10
CA GLU A 350 -1.65 34.67 -15.07
C GLU A 350 -1.57 33.89 -13.75
N PRO A 351 -1.49 34.55 -12.57
CA PRO A 351 -1.50 33.90 -11.27
C PRO A 351 -2.72 32.99 -11.12
N ILE A 352 -2.52 31.84 -10.48
CA ILE A 352 -3.61 30.90 -10.20
C ILE A 352 -4.10 31.14 -8.78
N PRO A 353 -5.42 31.16 -8.54
CA PRO A 353 -5.96 31.25 -7.19
C PRO A 353 -5.38 30.16 -6.30
N GLU A 354 -4.91 30.53 -5.11
CA GLU A 354 -4.49 29.55 -4.12
C GLU A 354 -5.71 28.98 -3.39
N THR A 355 -5.71 27.68 -3.13
CA THR A 355 -6.72 27.06 -2.26
C THR A 355 -6.46 27.50 -0.82
N PRO A 356 -7.47 28.01 -0.09
CA PRO A 356 -7.32 28.36 1.31
C PRO A 356 -6.79 27.16 2.10
N ARG A 357 -5.68 27.35 2.82
CA ARG A 357 -5.18 26.31 3.71
C ARG A 357 -6.03 26.27 4.97
N PRO A 358 -6.36 25.08 5.49
CA PRO A 358 -6.97 24.96 6.81
C PRO A 358 -6.10 25.65 7.86
N ARG A 359 -6.72 26.48 8.71
CA ARG A 359 -6.01 27.17 9.79
C ARG A 359 -6.26 26.42 11.08
N LEU A 360 -5.25 25.72 11.55
CA LEU A 360 -5.30 25.01 12.81
C LEU A 360 -4.91 25.93 13.97
N LEU A 361 -5.54 25.69 15.11
CA LEU A 361 -5.06 26.15 16.40
C LEU A 361 -4.36 24.94 17.05
N GLN A 362 -3.27 25.15 17.78
CA GLN A 362 -2.52 24.06 18.40
C GLN A 362 -3.45 23.20 19.28
N GLY A 363 -3.39 21.88 19.10
CA GLY A 363 -4.24 20.91 19.81
C GLY A 363 -5.67 20.76 19.27
N LEU A 364 -6.15 21.68 18.42
CA LEU A 364 -7.52 21.61 17.87
C LEU A 364 -7.57 20.84 16.54
N ALA A 365 -8.70 20.17 16.31
CA ALA A 365 -9.04 19.60 15.02
C ALA A 365 -9.58 20.67 14.05
N PRO A 366 -9.43 20.47 12.72
CA PRO A 366 -10.19 21.24 11.74
C PRO A 366 -11.70 21.11 11.98
N GLU A 367 -12.41 22.23 11.81
CA GLU A 367 -13.86 22.27 11.91
C GLU A 367 -14.52 21.26 10.94
N GLY A 368 -15.50 20.51 11.44
CA GLY A 368 -16.24 19.49 10.68
C GLY A 368 -15.50 18.19 10.37
N LEU A 369 -14.18 18.10 10.63
CA LEU A 369 -13.42 16.88 10.31
C LEU A 369 -13.85 15.69 11.18
N TRP A 370 -14.07 15.91 12.48
CA TRP A 370 -14.55 14.86 13.38
C TRP A 370 -15.89 14.29 12.91
N ASP A 371 -16.89 15.18 12.74
CA ASP A 371 -18.24 14.78 12.36
C ASP A 371 -18.26 14.08 11.00
N GLY A 372 -17.54 14.61 10.01
CA GLY A 372 -17.45 14.01 8.69
C GLY A 372 -16.76 12.64 8.66
N LEU A 373 -15.84 12.36 9.59
CA LEU A 373 -15.25 11.02 9.75
C LEU A 373 -16.20 10.08 10.49
N ALA A 374 -16.87 10.56 11.54
CA ALA A 374 -17.87 9.82 12.31
C ALA A 374 -19.04 9.37 11.42
N ASP A 375 -19.57 10.29 10.61
CA ASP A 375 -20.65 10.02 9.65
C ASP A 375 -20.26 8.91 8.67
N GLN A 376 -18.99 8.89 8.23
CA GLN A 376 -18.50 7.84 7.34
C GLN A 376 -18.41 6.49 8.05
N ILE A 377 -17.94 6.42 9.29
CA ILE A 377 -17.94 5.19 10.10
C ILE A 377 -19.38 4.64 10.21
N THR A 378 -20.35 5.51 10.53
CA THR A 378 -21.76 5.12 10.61
C THR A 378 -22.32 4.70 9.25
N ALA A 379 -21.95 5.36 8.16
CA ALA A 379 -22.33 4.97 6.80
C ALA A 379 -21.76 3.60 6.38
N HIS A 380 -20.63 3.19 6.95
CA HIS A 380 -20.06 1.84 6.82
C HIS A 380 -20.72 0.82 7.76
N GLY A 381 -21.74 1.23 8.53
CA GLY A 381 -22.55 0.38 9.41
C GLY A 381 -21.86 0.03 10.72
N PHE A 382 -20.92 0.87 11.18
CA PHE A 382 -20.31 0.76 12.50
C PHE A 382 -20.92 1.80 13.46
N GLU A 383 -21.10 1.42 14.72
CA GLU A 383 -21.47 2.35 15.79
C GLU A 383 -20.20 3.06 16.31
N LEU A 384 -20.26 4.39 16.46
CA LEU A 384 -19.18 5.15 17.08
C LEU A 384 -19.43 5.29 18.58
N ARG A 385 -18.49 4.79 19.38
CA ARG A 385 -18.52 4.86 20.84
C ARG A 385 -17.42 5.75 21.37
N LEU A 386 -17.81 6.75 22.16
CA LEU A 386 -16.87 7.65 22.82
C LEU A 386 -16.58 7.13 24.22
N VAL A 387 -15.33 6.83 24.52
CA VAL A 387 -14.92 6.31 25.83
C VAL A 387 -14.13 7.35 26.61
N SER A 388 -14.30 7.37 27.93
CA SER A 388 -13.71 8.42 28.77
C SER A 388 -12.18 8.30 28.91
N ASN A 389 -11.64 7.09 28.79
CA ASN A 389 -10.20 6.82 28.92
C ASN A 389 -9.79 5.53 28.20
N ALA A 390 -8.48 5.31 28.10
CA ALA A 390 -7.91 4.17 27.41
C ALA A 390 -8.21 2.82 28.10
N GLN A 391 -8.49 2.78 29.41
CA GLN A 391 -8.67 1.53 30.16
C GLN A 391 -9.86 0.71 29.63
N SER A 392 -10.94 1.35 29.19
CA SER A 392 -12.11 0.67 28.62
C SER A 392 -11.87 0.01 27.28
N ILE A 393 -10.75 0.31 26.61
CA ILE A 393 -10.36 -0.24 25.30
C ILE A 393 -8.96 -0.83 25.32
N GLY A 394 -8.54 -1.39 26.46
CA GLY A 394 -7.29 -2.14 26.58
C GLY A 394 -6.02 -1.28 26.49
N GLY A 395 -6.12 0.01 26.79
CA GLY A 395 -5.00 0.96 26.73
C GLY A 395 -4.78 1.61 25.36
N ALA A 396 -5.61 1.30 24.36
CA ALA A 396 -5.53 1.90 23.03
C ALA A 396 -6.11 3.32 22.99
N ASN A 397 -5.80 4.06 21.93
CA ASN A 397 -6.43 5.35 21.65
C ASN A 397 -7.78 5.18 20.92
N GLY A 398 -7.87 4.17 20.06
CA GLY A 398 -9.08 3.75 19.39
C GLY A 398 -9.09 2.24 19.21
N LEU A 399 -10.26 1.69 18.87
CA LEU A 399 -10.44 0.26 18.62
C LEU A 399 -11.58 0.04 17.63
N THR A 400 -11.29 -0.63 16.53
CA THR A 400 -12.30 -1.18 15.61
C THR A 400 -12.58 -2.64 15.95
N ASP A 401 -13.80 -2.93 16.41
CA ASP A 401 -14.29 -4.28 16.65
C ASP A 401 -15.23 -4.70 15.51
N TYR A 402 -14.74 -5.61 14.67
CA TYR A 402 -15.50 -6.13 13.53
C TYR A 402 -16.64 -7.07 13.90
N MET A 403 -16.58 -7.71 15.08
CA MET A 403 -17.60 -8.66 15.52
C MET A 403 -18.85 -7.92 16.00
N THR A 404 -18.65 -6.87 16.79
CA THR A 404 -19.74 -6.01 17.29
C THR A 404 -20.08 -4.86 16.35
N ARG A 405 -19.22 -4.61 15.35
CA ARG A 405 -19.27 -3.43 14.45
C ARG A 405 -19.25 -2.13 15.24
N GLU A 406 -18.35 -2.04 16.21
CA GLU A 406 -18.13 -0.85 17.02
C GLU A 406 -16.77 -0.23 16.69
N VAL A 407 -16.72 1.10 16.58
CA VAL A 407 -15.49 1.87 16.61
C VAL A 407 -15.48 2.67 17.90
N SER A 408 -14.50 2.45 18.76
CA SER A 408 -14.31 3.21 19.98
C SER A 408 -13.17 4.21 19.86
N VAL A 409 -13.33 5.42 20.40
CA VAL A 409 -12.26 6.43 20.52
C VAL A 409 -12.25 7.03 21.92
N ARG A 410 -11.08 7.15 22.54
CA ARG A 410 -10.93 7.79 23.86
C ARG A 410 -11.00 9.32 23.76
N MET A 411 -11.63 9.96 24.73
CA MET A 411 -11.88 11.42 24.73
C MET A 411 -10.91 12.22 25.59
N ASP A 412 -10.06 11.58 26.38
CA ASP A 412 -9.00 12.21 27.18
C ASP A 412 -7.70 12.39 26.36
N MET A 413 -7.84 13.03 25.21
CA MET A 413 -6.76 13.44 24.30
C MET A 413 -7.10 14.79 23.65
N ASP A 414 -6.11 15.50 23.12
CA ASP A 414 -6.36 16.71 22.33
C ASP A 414 -7.20 16.39 21.08
N ASP A 415 -8.03 17.33 20.62
CA ASP A 415 -8.94 17.12 19.48
C ASP A 415 -8.20 16.65 18.23
N ALA A 416 -7.00 17.18 17.96
CA ALA A 416 -6.15 16.75 16.86
C ALA A 416 -5.78 15.24 16.94
N ALA A 417 -5.50 14.74 18.15
CA ALA A 417 -5.22 13.33 18.38
C ALA A 417 -6.49 12.48 18.27
N GLN A 418 -7.64 13.01 18.71
CA GLN A 418 -8.94 12.35 18.55
C GLN A 418 -9.29 12.15 17.07
N VAL A 419 -9.23 13.21 16.23
CA VAL A 419 -9.52 13.06 14.78
C VAL A 419 -8.51 12.19 14.05
N LYS A 420 -7.23 12.23 14.46
CA LYS A 420 -6.22 11.30 13.95
C LYS A 420 -6.61 9.87 14.23
N THR A 421 -6.98 9.57 15.47
CA THR A 421 -7.41 8.23 15.87
C THR A 421 -8.66 7.82 15.12
N LEU A 422 -9.66 8.71 15.00
CA LEU A 422 -10.87 8.42 14.25
C LEU A 422 -10.59 8.13 12.77
N ALA A 423 -9.68 8.87 12.14
CA ALA A 423 -9.24 8.60 10.78
C ALA A 423 -8.46 7.27 10.64
N HIS A 424 -7.70 6.89 11.67
CA HIS A 424 -7.02 5.59 11.73
C HIS A 424 -8.05 4.45 11.81
N GLU A 425 -9.02 4.54 12.71
CA GLU A 425 -10.08 3.53 12.81
C GLU A 425 -10.96 3.47 11.56
N LEU A 426 -11.27 4.61 10.92
CA LEU A 426 -11.94 4.59 9.61
C LEU A 426 -11.07 3.92 8.53
N GLY A 427 -9.75 4.09 8.59
CA GLY A 427 -8.81 3.35 7.76
C GLY A 427 -8.95 1.83 7.93
N HIS A 428 -9.05 1.36 9.19
CA HIS A 428 -9.37 -0.03 9.52
C HIS A 428 -10.71 -0.46 8.91
N VAL A 429 -11.79 0.28 9.15
CA VAL A 429 -13.12 0.00 8.61
C VAL A 429 -13.15 -0.11 7.07
N MET A 430 -12.35 0.69 6.37
CA MET A 430 -12.36 0.74 4.90
C MET A 430 -11.47 -0.31 4.24
N LEU A 431 -10.32 -0.63 4.84
CA LEU A 431 -9.31 -1.49 4.23
C LEU A 431 -9.32 -2.90 4.81
N HIS A 432 -9.90 -3.10 5.99
CA HIS A 432 -9.78 -4.32 6.76
C HIS A 432 -11.16 -4.80 7.23
N GLY A 433 -11.28 -6.11 7.42
CA GLY A 433 -12.53 -6.75 7.82
C GLY A 433 -12.48 -8.27 7.66
N PRO A 434 -13.35 -9.02 8.34
CA PRO A 434 -13.35 -10.49 8.34
C PRO A 434 -13.63 -11.09 6.95
N ASP A 435 -14.30 -10.34 6.08
CA ASP A 435 -14.63 -10.74 4.70
C ASP A 435 -13.53 -10.39 3.68
N ASN A 436 -12.45 -9.71 4.10
CA ASN A 436 -11.36 -9.37 3.21
C ASN A 436 -10.47 -10.61 2.98
N GLU A 437 -10.33 -11.07 1.73
CA GLU A 437 -9.46 -12.21 1.37
C GLU A 437 -7.98 -11.96 1.74
N ASP A 438 -7.59 -10.68 1.84
CA ASP A 438 -6.29 -10.22 2.30
C ASP A 438 -6.22 -10.02 3.84
N ALA A 439 -7.26 -10.36 4.62
CA ALA A 439 -7.26 -10.26 6.10
C ALA A 439 -6.21 -11.16 6.77
N VAL A 440 -5.64 -12.11 6.02
CA VAL A 440 -4.47 -12.92 6.41
C VAL A 440 -3.17 -12.10 6.39
N LEU A 441 -3.18 -10.87 5.86
CA LEU A 441 -2.04 -9.95 5.95
C LEU A 441 -1.74 -9.65 7.43
N HIS A 442 -0.46 -9.78 7.78
CA HIS A 442 0.06 -9.54 9.12
C HIS A 442 -0.57 -8.29 9.74
N ARG A 443 -1.06 -8.37 10.99
CA ARG A 443 -1.59 -7.23 11.76
C ARG A 443 -0.75 -5.95 11.60
N GLY A 444 0.57 -6.07 11.54
CA GLY A 444 1.47 -4.92 11.33
C GLY A 444 1.25 -4.16 10.00
N ILE A 445 0.85 -4.83 8.92
CA ILE A 445 0.51 -4.18 7.64
C ILE A 445 -0.78 -3.39 7.80
N ALA A 446 -1.79 -3.97 8.44
CA ALA A 446 -3.06 -3.28 8.67
C ALA A 446 -2.87 -2.00 9.49
N GLU A 447 -2.09 -2.06 10.58
CA GLU A 447 -1.76 -0.86 11.36
C GLU A 447 -0.99 0.19 10.54
N VAL A 448 -0.05 -0.25 9.68
CA VAL A 448 0.67 0.67 8.79
C VAL A 448 -0.28 1.31 7.78
N GLU A 449 -1.22 0.56 7.21
CA GLU A 449 -2.21 1.09 6.26
C GLU A 449 -3.15 2.09 6.94
N ALA A 450 -3.73 1.72 8.09
CA ALA A 450 -4.61 2.59 8.88
C ALA A 450 -3.89 3.87 9.33
N GLU A 451 -2.67 3.76 9.84
CA GLU A 451 -1.85 4.92 10.23
C GLU A 451 -1.50 5.80 9.03
N SER A 452 -1.23 5.18 7.88
CA SER A 452 -0.96 5.88 6.64
C SER A 452 -2.19 6.62 6.10
N VAL A 453 -3.39 6.06 6.26
CA VAL A 453 -4.65 6.74 5.91
C VAL A 453 -4.84 7.95 6.81
N ALA A 454 -4.69 7.78 8.13
CA ALA A 454 -4.79 8.89 9.09
C ALA A 454 -3.78 10.01 8.79
N LEU A 455 -2.55 9.64 8.44
CA LEU A 455 -1.50 10.56 8.01
C LEU A 455 -1.90 11.35 6.76
N MET A 456 -2.43 10.68 5.73
CA MET A 456 -2.84 11.35 4.49
C MET A 456 -4.04 12.28 4.70
N VAL A 457 -5.04 11.85 5.48
CA VAL A 457 -6.19 12.68 5.85
C VAL A 457 -5.74 13.90 6.66
N GLY A 458 -4.85 13.70 7.64
CA GLY A 458 -4.31 14.79 8.45
C GLY A 458 -3.50 15.79 7.62
N ALA A 459 -2.59 15.30 6.77
CA ALA A 459 -1.81 16.16 5.88
C ALA A 459 -2.68 16.94 4.89
N ALA A 460 -3.78 16.35 4.39
CA ALA A 460 -4.75 17.04 3.54
C ALA A 460 -5.51 18.15 4.28
N HIS A 461 -5.62 18.08 5.61
CA HIS A 461 -6.21 19.13 6.45
C HIS A 461 -5.17 20.02 7.15
N GLY A 462 -3.89 19.90 6.78
CA GLY A 462 -2.81 20.72 7.35
C GLY A 462 -2.41 20.37 8.79
N LEU A 463 -2.87 19.23 9.33
CA LEU A 463 -2.50 18.77 10.68
C LEU A 463 -0.98 18.59 10.79
N ALA A 464 -0.43 18.91 11.97
CA ALA A 464 0.95 18.61 12.29
C ALA A 464 1.08 17.09 12.42
N THR A 465 1.76 16.49 11.45
CA THR A 465 1.89 15.04 11.35
C THR A 465 3.19 14.54 11.99
N ASP A 466 4.07 15.42 12.48
CA ASP A 466 5.40 15.10 13.00
C ASP A 466 5.37 14.06 14.14
N ASP A 467 4.34 14.08 14.98
CA ASP A 467 4.17 13.11 16.08
C ASP A 467 3.60 11.75 15.62
N TYR A 468 3.19 11.63 14.36
CA TYR A 468 2.63 10.37 13.83
C TYR A 468 3.77 9.40 13.59
N THR A 469 3.63 8.20 14.16
CA THR A 469 4.66 7.15 14.12
C THR A 469 4.23 6.05 13.18
N ILE A 470 4.92 5.91 12.05
CA ILE A 470 4.72 4.78 11.14
C ILE A 470 5.70 3.65 11.52
N PRO A 471 5.22 2.42 11.79
CA PRO A 471 6.09 1.26 11.95
C PRO A 471 7.04 1.06 10.77
N TYR A 472 8.19 0.45 11.00
CA TYR A 472 9.24 0.34 9.98
C TYR A 472 8.75 -0.35 8.69
N VAL A 473 8.74 0.39 7.58
CA VAL A 473 8.09 -0.05 6.34
C VAL A 473 8.84 -1.18 5.62
N ALA A 474 10.16 -1.14 5.63
CA ALA A 474 10.97 -2.10 4.88
C ALA A 474 10.97 -3.53 5.48
N SER A 475 10.71 -3.69 6.79
CA SER A 475 10.73 -5.02 7.41
C SER A 475 9.53 -5.87 7.02
N TRP A 476 8.33 -5.28 6.89
CA TRP A 476 7.14 -6.03 6.51
C TRP A 476 6.98 -6.14 4.99
N ALA A 477 7.46 -5.15 4.22
CA ALA A 477 7.46 -5.26 2.76
C ALA A 477 8.25 -6.49 2.28
N SER A 478 9.29 -6.88 3.02
CA SER A 478 10.14 -8.04 2.74
C SER A 478 9.58 -9.37 3.26
N SER A 479 8.51 -9.36 4.05
CA SER A 479 7.92 -10.57 4.65
C SER A 479 6.72 -11.12 3.87
N VAL A 480 6.25 -10.43 2.82
CA VAL A 480 5.11 -10.88 2.01
C VAL A 480 5.57 -11.90 0.96
N PRO A 481 5.14 -13.17 1.05
CA PRO A 481 5.57 -14.20 0.11
C PRO A 481 5.12 -13.89 -1.33
N GLY A 482 5.98 -14.18 -2.30
CA GLY A 482 5.64 -14.08 -3.73
C GLY A 482 5.56 -12.65 -4.29
N LYS A 483 5.92 -11.63 -3.50
CA LYS A 483 6.02 -10.23 -3.96
C LYS A 483 7.37 -9.65 -3.57
N THR A 484 7.89 -8.77 -4.41
CA THR A 484 9.06 -7.96 -4.08
C THR A 484 8.67 -6.86 -3.08
N PRO A 485 9.60 -6.37 -2.24
CA PRO A 485 9.32 -5.25 -1.33
C PRO A 485 8.76 -4.02 -2.06
N VAL A 486 9.23 -3.77 -3.29
CA VAL A 486 8.74 -2.65 -4.12
C VAL A 486 7.28 -2.84 -4.50
N GLU A 487 6.86 -4.03 -4.91
CA GLU A 487 5.45 -4.32 -5.26
C GLU A 487 4.54 -4.22 -4.03
N VAL A 488 5.03 -4.66 -2.88
CA VAL A 488 4.30 -4.59 -1.62
C VAL A 488 4.09 -3.13 -1.21
N VAL A 489 5.16 -2.33 -1.22
CA VAL A 489 5.09 -0.90 -0.89
C VAL A 489 4.17 -0.17 -1.89
N GLN A 490 4.28 -0.44 -3.19
CA GLN A 490 3.42 0.17 -4.21
C GLN A 490 1.95 -0.18 -4.01
N SER A 491 1.62 -1.46 -3.84
CA SER A 491 0.23 -1.90 -3.66
C SER A 491 -0.39 -1.34 -2.39
N THR A 492 0.37 -1.29 -1.30
CA THR A 492 -0.04 -0.67 -0.03
C THR A 492 -0.27 0.82 -0.21
N ALA A 493 0.66 1.56 -0.84
CA ALA A 493 0.51 2.98 -1.12
C ALA A 493 -0.75 3.29 -1.92
N GLU A 494 -1.05 2.45 -2.93
CA GLU A 494 -2.21 2.59 -3.78
C GLU A 494 -3.52 2.33 -3.01
N ARG A 495 -3.56 1.30 -2.15
CA ARG A 495 -4.72 1.04 -1.26
C ARG A 495 -4.96 2.18 -0.29
N VAL A 496 -3.92 2.58 0.46
CA VAL A 496 -3.95 3.70 1.40
C VAL A 496 -4.43 4.97 0.72
N ARG A 497 -3.83 5.33 -0.43
CA ARG A 497 -4.27 6.52 -1.17
C ARG A 497 -5.73 6.39 -1.61
N GLY A 498 -6.13 5.22 -2.11
CA GLY A 498 -7.51 4.97 -2.54
C GLY A 498 -8.52 5.20 -1.42
N ALA A 499 -8.25 4.64 -0.23
CA ALA A 499 -9.07 4.87 0.95
C ALA A 499 -9.05 6.35 1.38
N ALA A 500 -7.87 6.96 1.51
CA ALA A 500 -7.76 8.36 1.91
C ALA A 500 -8.47 9.32 0.93
N VAL A 501 -8.37 9.10 -0.38
CA VAL A 501 -9.09 9.89 -1.39
C VAL A 501 -10.60 9.71 -1.24
N THR A 502 -11.06 8.47 -1.05
CA THR A 502 -12.48 8.18 -0.85
C THR A 502 -13.03 8.87 0.41
N ILE A 503 -12.24 8.92 1.49
CA ILE A 503 -12.58 9.67 2.70
C ILE A 503 -12.66 11.17 2.38
N LEU A 504 -11.60 11.71 1.78
CA LEU A 504 -11.47 13.15 1.49
C LEU A 504 -12.54 13.66 0.51
N ASP A 505 -12.94 12.86 -0.47
CA ASP A 505 -13.99 13.22 -1.43
C ASP A 505 -15.39 13.30 -0.80
N LYS A 506 -15.58 12.65 0.36
CA LYS A 506 -16.84 12.67 1.13
C LYS A 506 -16.85 13.71 2.26
N LEU A 507 -15.73 14.35 2.53
CA LEU A 507 -15.63 15.38 3.57
C LEU A 507 -15.95 16.76 2.98
N ASP A 508 -16.98 17.42 3.52
CA ASP A 508 -17.30 18.82 3.23
C ASP A 508 -16.48 19.76 4.12
N THR A 509 -15.16 19.65 4.00
CA THR A 509 -14.18 20.41 4.80
C THR A 509 -13.18 21.13 3.89
N PRO A 510 -12.64 22.28 4.30
CA PRO A 510 -11.52 22.89 3.62
C PRO A 510 -10.31 21.94 3.64
N GLN A 511 -9.71 21.72 2.47
CA GLN A 511 -8.54 20.87 2.30
C GLN A 511 -7.43 21.63 1.59
N VAL A 512 -6.18 21.27 1.89
CA VAL A 512 -5.02 21.67 1.09
C VAL A 512 -5.20 21.12 -0.33
N GLY A 513 -4.83 21.94 -1.32
CA GLY A 513 -4.92 21.59 -2.73
C GLY A 513 -4.29 20.23 -3.06
N ASP A 514 -4.90 19.51 -3.99
CA ASP A 514 -4.52 18.16 -4.45
C ASP A 514 -3.44 18.16 -5.53
N GLY A 515 -2.75 19.30 -5.69
CA GLY A 515 -1.72 19.50 -6.70
C GLY A 515 -2.29 19.73 -8.10
N THR A 516 -3.60 19.75 -8.26
CA THR A 516 -4.27 20.24 -9.47
C THR A 516 -4.45 21.75 -9.36
N PRO A 517 -4.02 22.52 -10.37
CA PRO A 517 -4.34 23.95 -10.42
C PRO A 517 -5.86 24.20 -10.36
N PRO A 518 -6.34 25.11 -9.48
CA PRO A 518 -7.73 25.57 -9.51
C PRO A 518 -8.16 26.08 -10.89
N GLY A 519 -9.40 25.79 -11.27
CA GLY A 519 -9.94 26.13 -12.60
C GLY A 519 -9.70 25.07 -13.69
N LEU A 520 -9.00 23.96 -13.39
CA LEU A 520 -8.94 22.82 -14.29
C LEU A 520 -10.15 21.91 -14.10
N ASP A 521 -11.16 22.11 -14.93
CA ASP A 521 -12.29 21.20 -15.01
C ASP A 521 -11.88 19.89 -15.70
N ARG A 522 -11.65 18.85 -14.91
CA ARG A 522 -11.25 17.52 -15.40
C ARG A 522 -12.36 16.86 -16.21
N GLU A 523 -13.63 17.17 -15.92
CA GLU A 523 -14.78 16.61 -16.63
C GLU A 523 -14.86 17.14 -18.06
N ALA A 524 -14.63 18.45 -18.26
CA ALA A 524 -14.56 19.06 -19.59
C ALA A 524 -13.41 18.47 -20.46
N LEU A 525 -12.26 18.14 -19.85
CA LEU A 525 -11.10 17.57 -20.55
C LEU A 525 -11.23 16.07 -20.86
N ALA A 526 -11.92 15.31 -20.01
CA ALA A 526 -12.30 13.92 -20.28
C ALA A 526 -13.40 13.85 -21.37
N ALA A 527 -14.37 14.76 -21.32
CA ALA A 527 -15.41 14.94 -22.31
C ALA A 527 -14.87 15.42 -23.67
N GLY A 528 -13.75 16.16 -23.69
CA GLY A 528 -13.07 16.62 -24.92
C GLY A 528 -12.45 15.53 -25.80
N ARG A 529 -12.60 14.24 -25.45
CA ARG A 529 -12.36 13.10 -26.35
C ARG A 529 -13.65 12.52 -26.97
N GLY A 530 -14.80 13.11 -26.67
CA GLY A 530 -16.07 12.91 -27.34
C GLY A 530 -16.37 14.11 -28.25
N ALA A 531 -17.09 13.83 -29.33
CA ALA A 531 -17.51 14.72 -30.41
C ALA A 531 -17.53 16.24 -30.11
N LEU A 532 -16.94 17.02 -31.04
CA LEU A 532 -17.25 18.44 -31.19
C LEU A 532 -18.77 18.64 -31.10
N PRO A 533 -19.28 19.60 -30.31
CA PRO A 533 -20.69 19.93 -30.32
C PRO A 533 -21.03 20.45 -31.72
N VAL A 534 -21.97 19.77 -32.38
CA VAL A 534 -22.63 20.28 -33.57
C VAL A 534 -23.26 21.60 -33.17
N GLN A 535 -22.80 22.71 -33.75
CA GLN A 535 -23.53 23.97 -33.71
C GLN A 535 -24.88 23.73 -34.37
N THR A 536 -25.94 23.68 -33.57
CA THR A 536 -27.30 23.78 -34.08
C THR A 536 -27.47 25.20 -34.62
N VAL A 537 -27.43 25.32 -35.95
CA VAL A 537 -27.78 26.54 -36.66
C VAL A 537 -29.22 26.90 -36.27
N ALA A 538 -29.40 28.13 -35.80
CA ALA A 538 -30.69 28.68 -35.38
C ALA A 538 -31.75 28.48 -36.48
N GLN A 539 -32.85 27.81 -36.13
CA GLN A 539 -34.05 27.81 -36.94
C GLN A 539 -34.60 29.25 -36.96
N ARG A 540 -34.67 29.83 -38.16
CA ARG A 540 -35.39 31.07 -38.44
C ARG A 540 -36.84 30.92 -37.93
N GLN A 541 -37.23 31.79 -37.02
CA GLN A 541 -38.63 32.08 -36.75
C GLN A 541 -39.27 32.61 -38.03
N VAL A 542 -40.34 31.95 -38.48
CA VAL A 542 -41.26 32.49 -39.47
C VAL A 542 -42.47 32.98 -38.68
N GLU A 543 -42.65 34.29 -38.67
CA GLU A 543 -43.87 34.94 -38.19
C GLU A 543 -45.06 34.53 -39.06
N THR A 544 -46.10 34.03 -38.43
CA THR A 544 -47.44 33.98 -39.05
C THR A 544 -48.22 35.17 -38.51
N VAL A 545 -48.30 36.23 -39.33
CA VAL A 545 -49.26 37.32 -39.16
C VAL A 545 -50.65 36.75 -39.40
N GLY A 546 -51.55 36.96 -38.44
CA GLY A 546 -52.88 36.36 -38.44
C GLY A 546 -53.86 36.93 -39.46
N LEU A 547 -54.83 36.09 -39.82
CA LEU A 547 -56.27 36.33 -39.67
C LEU A 547 -56.99 34.97 -39.61
#